data_AF-A0A7R9NTV9-F1
#
_entry.id   AF-A0A7R9NTV9-F1
#
_cell.length_a   1.000
_cell.length_b   1.000
_cell.length_c   1.000
_cell.angle_alpha   90.00
_cell.angle_beta   90.00
_cell.angle_gamma   90.00
#
_symmetry.space_group_name_H-M   'P 1'
#
loop_
_entity.id
_entity.type
_entity.pdbx_description
1 polymer ?
#
loop_
_entity_poly.entity_id
_entity_poly.type
_entity_poly.pdbx_seq_one_letter_code
_entity_poly.pdbx_strand_id
1 'polypeptide(L)'
;YSIWGLPDTLLKAMDCLHSPIERYGHPDVDIDQTSKWLNEISTKLHKDVPNQWSYRRYLGHCHIVHRELVPILVGTQNNHVALSALRLLVQVTIPIECLSFDVVTSKDDAQGIRDDLTNLLICSKVTFLDLEVIKVVLRLVSAVVDKCFSKQYCPTLLDHDVIFNCLTLLRNILHIPCNFGESPKKKFNLNWNFSRSVQHSQCLAWRGSSPSRDDNNE
;
A
#
# COMPACT_ATOMS: atom_id res chain seq x y z
N TYR A 1 21.18 8.25 7.97
CA TYR A 1 19.83 8.49 8.51
C TYR A 1 18.86 8.56 7.34
N SER A 2 17.84 7.71 7.30
CA SER A 2 16.83 7.78 6.24
C SER A 2 16.08 9.12 6.35
N ILE A 3 15.68 9.70 5.21
CA ILE A 3 14.94 10.97 5.10
C ILE A 3 13.66 10.96 5.97
N TRP A 4 13.18 9.76 6.35
CA TRP A 4 11.93 9.52 7.05
C TRP A 4 12.09 8.94 8.47
N GLY A 5 13.32 8.73 8.97
CA GLY A 5 13.55 8.17 10.30
C GLY A 5 12.96 6.75 10.51
N LEU A 6 12.87 5.96 9.44
CA LEU A 6 12.17 4.66 9.45
C LEU A 6 12.99 3.59 10.18
N PRO A 7 12.34 2.67 10.92
CA PRO A 7 13.01 1.50 11.49
C PRO A 7 13.43 0.52 10.41
N ASP A 8 14.56 -0.15 10.63
CA ASP A 8 15.12 -1.17 9.74
C ASP A 8 14.15 -2.31 9.41
N THR A 9 13.20 -2.61 10.29
CA THR A 9 12.23 -3.70 10.04
C THR A 9 11.24 -3.37 8.93
N LEU A 10 10.84 -2.09 8.78
CA LEU A 10 9.97 -1.69 7.68
C LEU A 10 10.72 -1.66 6.36
N LEU A 11 11.97 -1.19 6.37
CA LEU A 11 12.81 -1.17 5.18
C LEU A 11 13.02 -2.60 4.66
N LYS A 12 13.38 -3.54 5.54
CA LYS A 12 13.49 -4.96 5.20
C LYS A 12 12.19 -5.55 4.65
N ALA A 13 11.05 -5.22 5.28
CA ALA A 13 9.74 -5.68 4.79
C ALA A 13 9.46 -5.17 3.36
N MET A 14 9.77 -3.92 3.08
CA MET A 14 9.60 -3.29 1.77
C MET A 14 10.55 -3.84 0.71
N ASP A 15 11.81 -4.10 1.08
CA ASP A 15 12.79 -4.75 0.20
C ASP A 15 12.35 -6.18 -0.17
N CYS A 16 11.75 -6.90 0.78
CA CYS A 16 11.20 -8.23 0.53
C CYS A 16 9.94 -8.22 -0.35
N LEU A 17 9.11 -7.17 -0.25
CA LEU A 17 7.95 -7.02 -1.14
C LEU A 17 8.35 -6.64 -2.57
N HIS A 18 9.34 -5.75 -2.75
CA HIS A 18 9.84 -5.25 -4.05
C HIS A 18 10.40 -6.33 -5.02
N SER A 19 10.23 -7.62 -4.71
CA SER A 19 10.51 -8.71 -5.64
C SER A 19 9.58 -8.66 -6.87
N PRO A 20 9.98 -9.20 -8.03
CA PRO A 20 9.22 -9.06 -9.27
C PRO A 20 7.77 -9.54 -9.13
N ILE A 21 6.83 -8.74 -9.66
CA ILE A 21 5.38 -9.01 -9.78
C ILE A 21 5.08 -10.44 -10.28
N GLU A 22 5.98 -11.01 -11.10
CA GLU A 22 5.93 -12.38 -11.64
C GLU A 22 5.88 -13.48 -10.57
N ARG A 23 6.27 -13.18 -9.32
CA ARG A 23 6.26 -14.18 -8.25
C ARG A 23 4.86 -14.51 -7.72
N TYR A 24 3.92 -13.57 -7.62
CA TYR A 24 2.67 -13.82 -6.87
C TYR A 24 1.69 -14.83 -7.52
N GLY A 25 1.97 -15.27 -8.75
CA GLY A 25 1.33 -16.42 -9.40
C GLY A 25 2.23 -17.66 -9.54
N HIS A 26 3.49 -17.60 -9.09
CA HIS A 26 4.46 -18.68 -9.13
C HIS A 26 4.36 -19.55 -7.86
N PRO A 27 4.44 -20.89 -7.97
CA PRO A 27 4.35 -21.81 -6.83
C PRO A 27 5.44 -21.63 -5.76
N ASP A 28 6.52 -20.92 -6.05
CA ASP A 28 7.66 -20.69 -5.14
C ASP A 28 7.50 -19.46 -4.24
N VAL A 29 6.37 -18.76 -4.26
CA VAL A 29 6.12 -17.70 -3.29
C VAL A 29 5.89 -18.29 -1.92
N ASP A 30 6.77 -17.92 -1.00
CA ASP A 30 6.57 -18.15 0.42
C ASP A 30 5.38 -17.30 0.92
N ILE A 31 4.21 -17.94 0.92
CA ILE A 31 2.91 -17.40 1.33
C ILE A 31 2.95 -16.92 2.79
N ASP A 32 3.60 -17.69 3.66
CA ASP A 32 3.68 -17.40 5.09
C ASP A 32 4.55 -16.17 5.32
N GLN A 33 5.70 -16.11 4.63
CA GLN A 33 6.59 -14.96 4.72
C GLN A 33 5.97 -13.69 4.11
N THR A 34 5.24 -13.81 3.00
CA THR A 34 4.52 -12.68 2.39
C THR A 34 3.45 -12.13 3.32
N SER A 35 2.62 -13.01 3.89
CA SER A 35 1.58 -12.63 4.85
C SER A 35 2.18 -11.96 6.09
N LYS A 36 3.30 -12.51 6.59
CA LYS A 36 4.05 -11.93 7.72
C LYS A 36 4.52 -10.51 7.42
N TRP A 37 5.07 -10.25 6.23
CA TRP A 37 5.52 -8.92 5.86
C TRP A 37 4.37 -7.92 5.72
N LEU A 38 3.27 -8.31 5.08
CA LEU A 38 2.07 -7.46 4.97
C LEU A 38 1.52 -7.08 6.35
N ASN A 39 1.49 -8.04 7.29
CA ASN A 39 1.05 -7.81 8.66
C ASN A 39 2.03 -6.94 9.47
N GLU A 40 3.34 -7.07 9.25
CA GLU A 40 4.36 -6.20 9.85
C GLU A 40 4.16 -4.75 9.38
N ILE A 41 4.01 -4.53 8.06
CA ILE A 41 3.76 -3.19 7.50
C ILE A 41 2.46 -2.61 8.05
N SER A 42 1.38 -3.40 8.07
CA SER A 42 0.11 -3.03 8.70
C SER A 42 0.30 -2.60 10.16
N THR A 43 1.06 -3.37 10.94
CA THR A 43 1.34 -3.06 12.35
C THR A 43 2.12 -1.75 12.51
N LYS A 44 3.08 -1.47 11.63
CA LYS A 44 3.83 -0.20 11.64
C LYS A 44 2.94 0.98 11.24
N LEU A 45 2.11 0.81 10.22
CA LEU A 45 1.18 1.83 9.75
C LEU A 45 0.11 2.18 10.80
N HIS A 46 -0.34 1.19 11.59
CA HIS A 46 -1.24 1.43 12.71
C HIS A 46 -0.60 2.24 13.85
N LYS A 47 0.73 2.13 13.99
CA LYS A 47 1.54 2.87 14.98
C LYS A 47 2.15 4.14 14.41
N ASP A 48 1.68 4.60 13.25
CA ASP A 48 2.19 5.80 12.61
C ASP A 48 1.91 7.02 13.48
N VAL A 49 2.95 7.85 13.65
CA VAL A 49 2.90 8.96 14.59
C VAL A 49 1.99 10.04 13.99
N PRO A 50 0.94 10.47 14.70
CA PRO A 50 0.10 11.57 14.26
C PRO A 50 0.95 12.80 13.92
N ASN A 51 0.51 13.57 12.93
CA ASN A 51 1.17 14.80 12.46
C ASN A 51 2.49 14.62 11.71
N GLN A 52 3.06 13.42 11.68
CA GLN A 52 4.23 13.10 10.86
C GLN A 52 3.83 12.18 9.71
N TRP A 53 3.01 11.17 10.03
CA TRP A 53 2.52 10.16 9.09
C TRP A 53 3.67 9.54 8.26
N SER A 54 4.84 9.38 8.88
CA SER A 54 6.10 9.05 8.21
C SER A 54 6.03 7.70 7.50
N TYR A 55 5.35 6.72 8.10
CA TYR A 55 5.16 5.42 7.45
C TYR A 55 4.26 5.53 6.25
N ARG A 56 3.10 6.17 6.41
CA ARG A 56 2.13 6.34 5.32
C ARG A 56 2.73 7.13 4.15
N ARG A 57 3.46 8.21 4.43
CA ARG A 57 4.18 9.00 3.42
C ARG A 57 5.22 8.16 2.70
N TYR A 58 6.04 7.41 3.43
CA TYR A 58 7.03 6.52 2.83
C TYR A 58 6.39 5.47 1.90
N LEU A 59 5.31 4.82 2.35
CA LEU A 59 4.53 3.89 1.53
C LEU A 59 3.98 4.55 0.26
N GLY A 60 3.56 5.81 0.37
CA GLY A 60 3.19 6.67 -0.76
C GLY A 60 4.32 6.87 -1.74
N HIS A 61 5.50 7.26 -1.27
CA HIS A 61 6.69 7.40 -2.12
C HIS A 61 7.10 6.10 -2.78
N CYS A 62 6.93 4.96 -2.11
CA CYS A 62 7.17 3.63 -2.66
C CYS A 62 6.13 3.20 -3.72
N HIS A 63 5.03 3.94 -3.87
CA HIS A 63 3.89 3.56 -4.71
C HIS A 63 3.36 2.17 -4.37
N ILE A 64 3.32 1.83 -3.07
CA ILE A 64 3.04 0.46 -2.58
C ILE A 64 1.72 -0.09 -3.13
N VAL A 65 0.70 0.76 -3.28
CA VAL A 65 -0.62 0.35 -3.79
C VAL A 65 -0.51 -0.21 -5.20
N HIS A 66 0.16 0.53 -6.09
CA HIS A 66 0.29 0.15 -7.49
C HIS A 66 1.32 -0.95 -7.73
N ARG A 67 2.49 -0.87 -7.07
CA ARG A 67 3.61 -1.79 -7.31
C ARG A 67 3.45 -3.14 -6.62
N GLU A 68 2.83 -3.16 -5.44
CA GLU A 68 2.84 -4.33 -4.57
C GLU A 68 1.42 -4.83 -4.29
N LEU A 69 0.60 -4.01 -3.64
CA LEU A 69 -0.66 -4.50 -3.05
C LEU A 69 -1.71 -4.89 -4.09
N VAL A 70 -1.86 -4.10 -5.16
CA VAL A 70 -2.78 -4.43 -6.25
C VAL A 70 -2.32 -5.67 -7.02
N PRO A 71 -1.05 -5.78 -7.45
CA PRO A 71 -0.54 -7.01 -8.05
C PRO A 71 -0.72 -8.25 -7.17
N ILE A 72 -0.46 -8.15 -5.85
CA ILE A 72 -0.71 -9.23 -4.90
C ILE A 72 -2.20 -9.59 -4.88
N LEU A 73 -3.09 -8.59 -4.72
CA LEU A 73 -4.54 -8.80 -4.64
C LEU A 73 -5.11 -9.45 -5.91
N VAL A 74 -4.63 -9.04 -7.08
CA VAL A 74 -5.08 -9.53 -8.39
C VAL A 74 -4.49 -10.91 -8.71
N GLY A 75 -3.22 -11.13 -8.40
CA GLY A 75 -2.45 -12.29 -8.86
C GLY A 75 -2.43 -13.48 -7.90
N THR A 76 -2.67 -13.26 -6.60
CA THR A 76 -2.59 -14.36 -5.63
C THR A 76 -3.80 -15.30 -5.71
N GLN A 77 -3.54 -16.60 -5.57
CA GLN A 77 -4.60 -17.60 -5.37
C GLN A 77 -4.86 -17.87 -3.88
N ASN A 78 -4.06 -17.29 -2.98
CA ASN A 78 -4.18 -17.54 -1.55
C ASN A 78 -5.06 -16.47 -0.86
N ASN A 79 -6.17 -16.92 -0.28
CA ASN A 79 -7.12 -16.04 0.40
C ASN A 79 -6.54 -15.29 1.60
N HIS A 80 -5.59 -15.87 2.34
CA HIS A 80 -4.97 -15.21 3.48
C HIS A 80 -4.06 -14.05 3.04
N VAL A 81 -3.25 -14.27 2.02
CA VAL A 81 -2.39 -13.21 1.43
C VAL A 81 -3.25 -12.11 0.83
N ALA A 82 -4.29 -12.48 0.07
CA ALA A 82 -5.25 -11.52 -0.50
C ALA A 82 -5.91 -10.67 0.58
N LEU A 83 -6.33 -11.28 1.70
CA LEU A 83 -6.95 -10.57 2.81
C LEU A 83 -5.97 -9.65 3.55
N SER A 84 -4.72 -10.08 3.75
CA SER A 84 -3.67 -9.22 4.33
C SER A 84 -3.38 -8.01 3.42
N ALA A 85 -3.32 -8.22 2.10
CA ALA A 85 -3.16 -7.13 1.13
C ALA A 85 -4.38 -6.19 1.13
N LEU A 86 -5.60 -6.74 1.17
CA LEU A 86 -6.84 -5.98 1.27
C LEU A 86 -6.90 -5.11 2.53
N ARG A 87 -6.55 -5.66 3.69
CA ARG A 87 -6.49 -4.92 4.97
C ARG A 87 -5.47 -3.78 4.92
N LEU A 88 -4.31 -4.01 4.31
CA LEU A 88 -3.30 -2.97 4.14
C LEU A 88 -3.76 -1.90 3.14
N LEU A 89 -4.41 -2.28 2.04
CA LEU A 89 -5.05 -1.36 1.09
C LEU A 89 -6.07 -0.45 1.78
N VAL A 90 -6.95 -1.01 2.62
CA VAL A 90 -7.90 -0.23 3.42
C VAL A 90 -7.18 0.79 4.29
N GLN A 91 -6.10 0.38 4.98
CA GLN A 91 -5.36 1.27 5.86
C GLN A 91 -4.65 2.39 5.10
N VAL A 92 -3.95 2.10 4.01
CA VAL A 92 -3.20 3.14 3.25
C VAL A 92 -4.13 4.11 2.52
N THR A 93 -5.36 3.72 2.23
CA THR A 93 -6.37 4.54 1.52
C THR A 93 -7.29 5.33 2.45
N ILE A 94 -7.07 5.32 3.77
CA ILE A 94 -7.85 6.15 4.71
C ILE A 94 -7.88 7.61 4.22
N PRO A 95 -9.07 8.22 4.09
CA PRO A 95 -9.20 9.62 3.70
C PRO A 95 -8.39 10.56 4.60
N ILE A 96 -7.82 11.61 4.00
CA ILE A 96 -6.89 12.48 4.70
C ILE A 96 -7.54 13.23 5.87
N GLU A 97 -8.83 13.57 5.77
CA GLU A 97 -9.57 14.22 6.85
C GLU A 97 -9.90 13.28 8.02
N CYS A 98 -9.71 11.97 7.84
CA CYS A 98 -9.72 10.99 8.94
C CYS A 98 -8.36 10.86 9.64
N LEU A 99 -7.32 11.54 9.15
CA LEU A 99 -6.01 11.58 9.78
C LEU A 99 -5.90 12.84 10.64
N SER A 100 -5.53 12.66 11.91
CA SER A 100 -5.32 13.78 12.83
C SER A 100 -4.12 14.63 12.44
N PHE A 101 -4.32 15.94 12.45
CA PHE A 101 -3.28 16.96 12.37
C PHE A 101 -3.45 17.91 13.56
N ASP A 102 -2.56 17.82 14.54
CA ASP A 102 -2.53 18.69 15.70
C ASP A 102 -2.05 20.09 15.32
N VAL A 103 -2.48 21.05 16.13
CA VAL A 103 -2.20 22.49 15.97
C VAL A 103 -0.70 22.83 16.14
N VAL A 104 0.12 21.88 16.63
CA VAL A 104 1.54 22.09 16.97
C VAL A 104 2.45 22.03 15.74
N THR A 105 2.03 21.40 14.63
CA THR A 105 2.84 21.33 13.41
C THR A 105 2.86 22.68 12.71
N SER A 106 4.03 23.13 12.27
CA SER A 106 4.14 24.36 11.47
C SER A 106 3.23 24.26 10.23
N LYS A 107 2.64 25.38 9.79
CA LYS A 107 1.70 25.36 8.66
C LYS A 107 2.33 24.79 7.39
N ASP A 108 3.60 25.07 7.16
CA ASP A 108 4.35 24.65 5.98
C ASP A 108 4.68 23.15 6.02
N ASP A 109 5.14 22.64 7.17
CA ASP A 109 5.39 21.20 7.34
C ASP A 109 4.10 20.40 7.22
N ALA A 110 3.02 20.88 7.84
CA ALA A 110 1.70 20.27 7.75
C ALA A 110 1.18 20.27 6.31
N GLN A 111 1.51 21.30 5.51
CA GLN A 111 1.13 21.34 4.10
C GLN A 111 1.90 20.31 3.27
N GLY A 112 3.21 20.21 3.44
CA GLY A 112 4.02 19.20 2.73
C GLY A 112 3.57 17.78 3.06
N ILE A 113 3.25 17.49 4.32
CA ILE A 113 2.65 16.20 4.71
C ILE A 113 1.31 15.98 4.01
N ARG A 114 0.43 16.99 4.01
CA ARG A 114 -0.88 16.88 3.35
C ARG A 114 -0.74 16.62 1.86
N ASP A 115 0.22 17.26 1.20
CA ASP A 115 0.47 17.08 -0.23
C ASP A 115 0.97 15.66 -0.53
N ASP A 116 1.90 15.13 0.27
CA ASP A 116 2.39 13.74 0.12
C ASP A 116 1.27 12.71 0.29
N LEU A 117 0.45 12.88 1.33
CA LEU A 117 -0.67 11.99 1.61
C LEU A 117 -1.77 12.10 0.54
N THR A 118 -2.07 13.31 0.08
CA THR A 118 -3.01 13.55 -1.01
C THR A 118 -2.52 12.89 -2.30
N ASN A 119 -1.22 12.98 -2.59
CA ASN A 119 -0.61 12.32 -3.74
C ASN A 119 -0.71 10.80 -3.65
N LEU A 120 -0.43 10.18 -2.49
CA LEU A 120 -0.66 8.75 -2.27
C LEU A 120 -2.11 8.36 -2.59
N LEU A 121 -3.08 9.11 -2.08
CA LEU A 121 -4.50 8.84 -2.30
C LEU A 121 -4.89 8.98 -3.78
N ILE A 122 -4.47 10.06 -4.45
CA ILE A 122 -4.74 10.26 -5.88
C ILE A 122 -4.14 9.12 -6.71
N CYS A 123 -2.89 8.73 -6.45
CA CYS A 123 -2.24 7.62 -7.14
C CYS A 123 -2.97 6.29 -6.89
N SER A 124 -3.44 6.06 -5.67
CA SER A 124 -4.27 4.91 -5.32
C SER A 124 -5.56 4.92 -6.13
N LYS A 125 -6.30 6.04 -6.17
CA LYS A 125 -7.52 6.16 -6.97
C LYS A 125 -7.28 5.89 -8.46
N VAL A 126 -6.20 6.42 -9.03
CA VAL A 126 -5.84 6.16 -10.44
C VAL A 126 -5.59 4.67 -10.69
N THR A 127 -4.94 3.97 -9.75
CA THR A 127 -4.72 2.52 -9.85
C THR A 127 -6.05 1.76 -9.88
N PHE A 128 -7.03 2.20 -9.08
CA PHE A 128 -8.38 1.61 -9.04
C PHE A 128 -9.29 2.05 -10.21
N LEU A 129 -8.81 2.87 -11.15
CA LEU A 129 -9.54 3.08 -12.42
C LEU A 129 -9.43 1.87 -13.36
N ASP A 130 -8.53 0.92 -13.07
CA ASP A 130 -8.48 -0.36 -13.76
C ASP A 130 -9.65 -1.25 -13.31
N LEU A 131 -10.48 -1.64 -14.27
CA LEU A 131 -11.65 -2.49 -14.04
C LEU A 131 -11.27 -3.87 -13.50
N GLU A 132 -10.08 -4.40 -13.79
CA GLU A 132 -9.65 -5.70 -13.26
C GLU A 132 -9.49 -5.66 -11.74
N VAL A 133 -8.98 -4.55 -11.20
CA VAL A 133 -8.83 -4.35 -9.75
C VAL A 133 -10.19 -4.30 -9.08
N ILE A 134 -11.13 -3.53 -9.65
CA ILE A 134 -12.50 -3.43 -9.13
C ILE A 134 -13.19 -4.80 -9.19
N LYS A 135 -13.06 -5.54 -10.31
CA LYS A 135 -13.62 -6.88 -10.46
C LYS A 135 -13.12 -7.84 -9.40
N VAL A 136 -11.82 -7.81 -9.06
CA VAL A 136 -11.28 -8.65 -7.98
C VAL A 136 -11.95 -8.35 -6.65
N VAL A 137 -12.08 -7.07 -6.28
CA VAL A 137 -12.76 -6.67 -5.03
C VAL A 137 -14.23 -7.10 -5.02
N LEU A 138 -14.95 -6.92 -6.14
CA LEU A 138 -16.34 -7.34 -6.26
C LEU A 138 -16.48 -8.87 -6.21
N ARG A 139 -15.57 -9.63 -6.82
CA ARG A 139 -15.55 -11.10 -6.74
C ARG A 139 -15.42 -11.59 -5.29
N LEU A 140 -14.61 -10.92 -4.46
CA LEU A 140 -14.49 -11.27 -3.04
C LEU A 140 -15.81 -11.08 -2.29
N VAL A 141 -16.54 -9.98 -2.56
CA VAL A 141 -17.87 -9.74 -1.97
C VAL A 141 -18.89 -10.76 -2.47
N SER A 142 -18.95 -11.00 -3.78
CA SER A 142 -19.86 -11.98 -4.39
C SER A 142 -19.62 -13.38 -3.83
N ALA A 143 -18.36 -13.80 -3.68
CA ALA A 143 -18.03 -15.11 -3.12
C ALA A 143 -18.55 -15.31 -1.69
N VAL A 144 -18.62 -14.26 -0.87
CA VAL A 144 -19.24 -14.35 0.47
C VAL A 144 -20.76 -14.38 0.37
N VAL A 145 -21.33 -13.48 -0.44
CA VAL A 145 -22.79 -13.38 -0.65
C VAL A 145 -23.38 -14.70 -1.18
N ASP A 146 -22.70 -15.34 -2.14
CA ASP A 146 -23.12 -16.61 -2.73
C ASP A 146 -23.14 -17.75 -1.69
N LYS A 147 -22.18 -17.77 -0.76
CA LYS A 147 -22.20 -18.72 0.37
C LYS A 147 -23.40 -18.48 1.27
N CYS A 148 -23.71 -17.21 1.57
CA CYS A 148 -24.85 -16.83 2.41
C CYS A 148 -26.22 -17.22 1.82
N PHE A 149 -26.33 -17.36 0.50
CA PHE A 149 -27.55 -17.86 -0.13
C PHE A 149 -27.77 -19.37 0.03
N SER A 150 -26.76 -20.12 0.48
CA SER A 150 -26.94 -21.52 0.86
C SER A 150 -27.73 -21.63 2.16
N LYS A 151 -28.82 -22.43 2.15
CA LYS A 151 -29.76 -22.59 3.26
C LYS A 151 -29.16 -23.03 4.60
N GLN A 152 -27.91 -23.50 4.62
CA GLN A 152 -27.23 -24.01 5.82
C GLN A 152 -25.95 -23.23 6.17
N TYR A 153 -25.68 -22.11 5.50
CA TYR A 153 -24.47 -21.33 5.77
C TYR A 153 -24.71 -20.27 6.85
N CYS A 154 -23.86 -20.27 7.88
CA CYS A 154 -23.78 -19.19 8.85
C CYS A 154 -22.52 -18.36 8.55
N PRO A 155 -22.63 -17.04 8.29
CA PRO A 155 -21.47 -16.19 8.02
C PRO A 155 -20.45 -16.22 9.17
N THR A 156 -19.18 -16.39 8.82
CA THR A 156 -18.08 -16.38 9.78
C THR A 156 -17.59 -14.96 10.05
N LEU A 157 -16.77 -14.78 11.10
CA LEU A 157 -16.07 -13.50 11.32
C LEU A 157 -15.14 -13.15 10.14
N LEU A 158 -14.58 -14.15 9.46
CA LEU A 158 -13.76 -13.95 8.27
C LEU A 158 -14.58 -13.37 7.11
N ASP A 159 -15.79 -13.88 6.91
CA ASP A 159 -16.71 -13.37 5.87
C ASP A 159 -17.12 -11.91 6.15
N HIS A 160 -17.41 -11.62 7.42
CA HIS A 160 -17.68 -10.25 7.86
C HIS A 160 -16.48 -9.33 7.57
N ASP A 161 -15.27 -9.77 7.91
CA ASP A 161 -14.04 -9.02 7.64
C ASP A 161 -13.83 -8.78 6.14
N VAL A 162 -14.07 -9.77 5.29
CA VAL A 162 -13.94 -9.62 3.83
C VAL A 162 -14.92 -8.55 3.33
N ILE A 163 -16.19 -8.65 3.68
CA ILE A 163 -17.22 -7.67 3.27
C ILE A 163 -16.85 -6.27 3.80
N PHE A 164 -16.56 -6.16 5.09
CA PHE A 164 -16.23 -4.90 5.74
C PHE A 164 -15.02 -4.22 5.08
N ASN A 165 -13.94 -4.96 4.84
CA ASN A 165 -12.74 -4.41 4.21
C ASN A 165 -12.97 -4.05 2.75
N CYS A 166 -13.70 -4.87 1.97
CA CYS A 166 -14.02 -4.55 0.57
C CYS A 166 -14.86 -3.27 0.45
N LEU A 167 -15.94 -3.15 1.23
CA LEU A 167 -16.80 -1.97 1.21
C LEU A 167 -16.07 -0.73 1.72
N THR A 168 -15.25 -0.89 2.76
CA THR A 168 -14.42 0.22 3.28
C THR A 168 -13.40 0.68 2.24
N LEU A 169 -12.75 -0.24 1.53
CA LEU A 169 -11.82 0.11 0.45
C LEU A 169 -12.53 0.86 -0.68
N LEU A 170 -13.68 0.37 -1.14
CA LEU A 170 -14.46 1.03 -2.19
C LEU A 170 -14.89 2.44 -1.75
N ARG A 171 -15.41 2.59 -0.52
CA ARG A 171 -15.75 3.89 0.05
C ARG A 171 -14.55 4.83 0.06
N ASN A 172 -13.41 4.36 0.57
CA ASN A 172 -12.18 5.14 0.65
C ASN A 172 -11.74 5.62 -0.74
N ILE A 173 -11.70 4.73 -1.74
CA ILE A 173 -11.32 5.07 -3.12
C ILE A 173 -12.29 6.07 -3.76
N LEU A 174 -13.60 5.88 -3.57
CA LEU A 174 -14.62 6.78 -4.11
C LEU A 174 -14.53 8.18 -3.50
N HIS A 175 -14.23 8.26 -2.21
CA HIS A 175 -14.13 9.51 -1.45
C HIS A 175 -12.98 10.42 -1.89
N ILE A 176 -11.89 9.86 -2.40
CA ILE A 176 -10.72 10.65 -2.82
C ILE A 176 -11.13 11.63 -3.94
N PRO A 177 -10.87 12.94 -3.81
CA PRO A 177 -11.31 13.92 -4.79
C PRO A 177 -10.65 13.68 -6.15
N CYS A 178 -11.44 13.74 -7.23
CA CYS A 178 -10.94 13.75 -8.60
C CYS A 178 -11.21 15.11 -9.23
N ASN A 179 -10.15 15.91 -9.42
CA ASN A 179 -10.25 17.10 -10.25
C ASN A 179 -10.26 16.66 -11.72
N PHE A 180 -11.45 16.51 -12.29
CA PHE A 180 -11.66 16.07 -13.69
C PHE A 180 -11.14 17.06 -14.76
N GLY A 181 -10.46 18.15 -14.36
CA GLY A 181 -9.92 19.17 -15.28
C GLY A 181 -8.61 18.80 -15.98
N GLU A 182 -7.84 17.86 -15.43
CA GLU A 182 -6.65 17.28 -16.08
C GLU A 182 -6.76 15.77 -16.02
N SER A 183 -6.41 15.05 -17.09
CA SER A 183 -6.57 13.59 -17.09
C SER A 183 -5.74 12.96 -15.97
N PRO A 184 -6.36 12.25 -14.99
CA PRO A 184 -5.66 11.70 -13.83
C PRO A 184 -4.47 10.82 -14.20
N LYS A 185 -4.56 10.15 -15.36
CA LYS A 185 -3.49 9.34 -15.96
C LYS A 185 -2.25 10.15 -16.34
N LYS A 186 -2.38 11.39 -16.83
CA LYS A 186 -1.23 12.25 -17.17
C LYS A 186 -0.51 12.74 -15.91
N LYS A 187 -1.25 13.17 -14.89
CA LYS A 187 -0.70 13.55 -13.57
C LYS A 187 0.00 12.38 -12.88
N PHE A 188 -0.62 11.20 -12.90
CA PHE A 188 -0.01 9.97 -12.41
C PHE A 188 1.30 9.66 -13.14
N ASN A 189 1.33 9.68 -14.48
CA ASN A 189 2.53 9.39 -15.25
C ASN A 189 3.68 10.38 -15.00
N LEU A 190 3.38 11.67 -14.85
CA LEU A 190 4.39 12.69 -14.52
C LEU A 190 4.95 12.50 -13.10
N ASN A 191 4.07 12.31 -12.12
CA ASN A 191 4.46 12.12 -10.73
C ASN A 191 5.18 10.78 -10.53
N TRP A 192 4.79 9.76 -11.29
CA TRP A 192 5.45 8.46 -11.38
C TRP A 192 6.85 8.55 -11.95
N ASN A 193 7.04 9.22 -13.10
CA ASN A 193 8.35 9.38 -13.71
C ASN A 193 9.29 10.20 -12.82
N PHE A 194 8.77 11.22 -12.14
CA PHE A 194 9.51 12.00 -11.16
C PHE A 194 9.90 11.15 -9.95
N SER A 195 8.94 10.45 -9.33
CA SER A 195 9.20 9.56 -8.19
C SER A 195 10.19 8.45 -8.54
N ARG A 196 10.11 7.89 -9.75
CA ARG A 196 11.05 6.88 -10.24
C ARG A 196 12.47 7.45 -10.40
N SER A 197 12.61 8.69 -10.87
CA SER A 197 13.90 9.37 -10.94
C SER A 197 14.49 9.63 -9.55
N VAL A 198 13.67 10.11 -8.60
CA VAL A 198 14.09 10.38 -7.22
C VAL A 198 14.44 9.08 -6.48
N GLN A 199 13.62 8.03 -6.61
CA GLN A 199 13.90 6.71 -6.07
C GLN A 199 15.16 6.09 -6.67
N HIS A 200 15.38 6.21 -7.98
CA HIS A 200 16.60 5.70 -8.61
C HIS A 200 17.84 6.41 -8.03
N SER A 201 17.79 7.74 -7.87
CA SER A 201 18.86 8.50 -7.21
C SER A 201 19.06 8.13 -5.74
N GLN A 202 17.98 7.91 -4.98
CA GLN A 202 18.06 7.51 -3.57
C GLN A 202 18.55 6.06 -3.42
N CYS A 203 18.02 5.10 -4.17
CA CYS A 203 18.49 3.71 -4.20
C CYS A 203 19.95 3.59 -4.66
N LEU A 204 20.41 4.42 -5.60
CA LEU A 204 21.83 4.49 -5.98
C LEU A 204 22.71 5.05 -4.85
N ALA A 205 22.25 6.09 -4.14
CA ALA A 205 22.94 6.60 -2.96
C ALA A 205 23.05 5.54 -1.83
N TRP A 206 22.05 4.66 -1.71
CA TRP A 206 22.08 3.51 -0.79
C TRP A 206 23.03 2.40 -1.24
N ARG A 207 23.10 2.04 -2.54
CA ARG A 207 24.08 1.06 -3.04
C ARG A 207 25.53 1.53 -2.95
N GLY A 208 25.77 2.84 -3.06
CA GLY A 208 27.10 3.42 -2.90
C GLY A 208 27.58 3.59 -1.46
N SER A 209 26.71 3.33 -0.46
CA SER A 209 27.00 3.55 0.97
C SER A 209 27.07 2.25 1.78
N SER A 210 27.08 1.08 1.13
CA SER A 210 27.43 -0.17 1.82
C SER A 210 28.94 -0.15 2.07
N PRO A 211 29.44 -0.31 3.32
CA PRO A 211 30.87 -0.50 3.54
C PRO A 211 31.30 -1.71 2.74
N SER A 212 32.36 -1.56 1.95
CA SER A 212 33.10 -2.70 1.43
C SER A 212 33.35 -3.64 2.61
N ARG A 213 32.89 -4.88 2.50
CA ARG A 213 33.48 -5.95 3.28
C ARG A 213 34.93 -6.01 2.81
N ASP A 214 35.81 -5.44 3.61
CA ASP A 214 37.22 -5.79 3.59
C ASP A 214 37.28 -7.26 3.99
N ASP A 215 37.24 -8.14 2.99
CA ASP A 215 37.74 -9.48 3.13
C ASP A 215 39.27 -9.37 3.24
N ASN A 216 39.74 -9.81 4.41
CA ASN A 216 41.14 -9.96 4.81
C ASN A 216 42.11 -10.32 3.68
N ASN A 217 43.27 -9.66 3.70
CA ASN A 217 44.55 -10.27 3.30
C ASN A 217 45.72 -9.52 3.97
N GLU A 218 46.01 -9.91 5.22
CA GLU A 218 47.33 -10.34 5.75
C GLU A 218 47.30 -10.43 7.29
#